data_AF-A0A372K6V1-F1
#
_entry.id   AF-A0A372K6V1-F1
#
_cell.length_a   1.000
_cell.length_b   1.000
_cell.length_c   1.000
_cell.angle_alpha   90.00
_cell.angle_beta   90.00
_cell.angle_gamma   90.00
#
_symmetry.space_group_name_H-M   'P 1'
#
loop_
_entity.id
_entity.type
_entity.pdbx_description
1 polymer ?
#
loop_
_entity_poly.entity_id
_entity_poly.type
_entity_poly.pdbx_seq_one_letter_code
_entity_poly.pdbx_strand_id
1 'polypeptide(L)'
;MDKDYWPRLHKLSHLPVTVYVGQSTYVPPGIGEAYARLVGYFELGKHEEENMQQKMVLRDKVDLIFELSGPNHQPRKMDDGTLIPHRVTVQETLSFSDRANFFKLFTMMNQAHGGQFTHMAQLLGKAFRVEVFHRKSADGKKVYANLKGPNGYSVGSAGRHNVDPPITALRYFIWAWSYSDMWESIYIPGEYPATLDDKGGVISPARSRNVLQERIQAAVNWSEHPLSKLVR
;
A
#
# COMPACT_ATOMS: atom_id res chain seq x y z
N MET A 1 -13.20 15.20 15.13
CA MET A 1 -12.55 13.88 14.95
C MET A 1 -13.04 12.98 16.08
N ASP A 2 -13.52 11.78 15.76
CA ASP A 2 -13.94 10.79 16.76
C ASP A 2 -12.74 10.44 17.67
N LYS A 3 -12.90 10.64 18.98
CA LYS A 3 -11.81 10.46 19.97
C LYS A 3 -11.39 8.99 20.08
N ASP A 4 -12.27 8.07 19.73
CA ASP A 4 -12.02 6.62 19.82
C ASP A 4 -11.46 6.03 18.51
N TYR A 5 -11.29 6.87 17.48
CA TYR A 5 -10.78 6.44 16.19
C TYR A 5 -9.36 5.86 16.28
N TRP A 6 -8.43 6.60 16.91
CA TRP A 6 -7.02 6.22 17.01
C TRP A 6 -6.82 4.96 17.88
N PRO A 7 -7.42 4.85 19.08
CA PRO A 7 -7.36 3.62 19.86
C PRO A 7 -7.89 2.39 19.11
N ARG A 8 -9.02 2.53 18.40
CA ARG A 8 -9.61 1.42 17.65
C ARG A 8 -8.73 0.98 16.48
N LEU A 9 -8.19 1.95 15.72
CA LEU A 9 -7.29 1.65 14.61
C LEU A 9 -6.01 0.96 15.11
N HIS A 10 -5.47 1.43 16.25
CA HIS A 10 -4.29 0.81 16.88
C HIS A 10 -4.56 -0.65 17.25
N LYS A 11 -5.72 -0.97 17.82
CA LYS A 11 -6.07 -2.37 18.15
C LYS A 11 -6.14 -3.26 16.90
N LEU A 12 -6.59 -2.73 15.77
CA LEU A 12 -6.68 -3.48 14.50
C LEU A 12 -5.32 -3.67 13.82
N SER A 13 -4.33 -2.82 14.10
CA SER A 13 -2.99 -2.91 13.50
C SER A 13 -2.04 -3.89 14.16
N HIS A 14 -2.38 -4.39 15.35
CA HIS A 14 -1.58 -5.34 16.13
C HIS A 14 -2.03 -6.81 15.95
N LEU A 15 -2.88 -7.08 14.96
CA LEU A 15 -3.27 -8.45 14.64
C LEU A 15 -2.07 -9.23 14.06
N PRO A 16 -1.92 -10.53 14.41
CA PRO A 16 -0.74 -11.32 14.05
C PRO A 16 -0.51 -11.35 12.54
N VAL A 17 0.76 -11.26 12.16
CA VAL A 17 1.21 -11.27 10.76
C VAL A 17 1.35 -12.70 10.28
N THR A 18 0.56 -13.11 9.29
CA THR A 18 0.85 -14.35 8.57
C THR A 18 1.90 -14.09 7.51
N VAL A 19 3.04 -14.77 7.64
CA VAL A 19 4.24 -14.57 6.83
C VAL A 19 4.33 -15.71 5.81
N TYR A 20 4.18 -15.38 4.52
CA TYR A 20 4.09 -16.38 3.45
C TYR A 20 5.43 -16.69 2.81
N VAL A 21 5.75 -17.98 2.64
CA VAL A 21 6.90 -18.44 1.85
C VAL A 21 6.34 -19.26 0.69
N GLY A 22 6.13 -18.63 -0.47
CA GLY A 22 5.67 -19.32 -1.67
C GLY A 22 6.34 -18.74 -2.90
N GLN A 23 7.01 -19.57 -3.69
CA GLN A 23 7.43 -19.23 -5.05
C GLN A 23 6.20 -19.22 -5.96
N SER A 24 5.45 -18.11 -6.00
CA SER A 24 4.39 -17.96 -7.01
C SER A 24 4.88 -17.03 -8.11
N THR A 25 4.80 -17.49 -9.36
CA THR A 25 4.79 -16.61 -10.53
C THR A 25 3.72 -15.55 -10.30
N TYR A 26 4.13 -14.28 -10.28
CA TYR A 26 3.20 -13.19 -10.04
C TYR A 26 2.16 -13.12 -11.16
N VAL A 27 0.91 -13.49 -10.84
CA VAL A 27 -0.24 -13.23 -11.73
C VAL A 27 -0.89 -11.90 -11.30
N PRO A 28 -0.98 -10.89 -12.18
CA PRO A 28 -1.63 -9.64 -11.82
C PRO A 28 -3.13 -9.87 -11.58
N PRO A 29 -3.74 -9.17 -10.61
CA PRO A 29 -5.20 -9.10 -10.47
C PRO A 29 -5.92 -8.81 -11.79
N GLY A 30 -7.12 -9.36 -11.98
CA GLY A 30 -7.93 -9.14 -13.20
C GLY A 30 -8.26 -7.66 -13.41
N ILE A 31 -8.27 -7.22 -14.67
CA ILE A 31 -8.62 -5.86 -15.11
C ILE A 31 -10.12 -5.58 -14.93
N GLY A 32 -10.49 -4.32 -14.73
CA GLY A 32 -11.87 -3.85 -14.70
C GLY A 32 -12.37 -3.55 -13.28
N GLU A 33 -13.69 -3.47 -13.13
CA GLU A 33 -14.31 -3.12 -11.85
C GLU A 33 -13.99 -4.15 -10.75
N ALA A 34 -13.72 -3.63 -9.56
CA ALA A 34 -13.40 -4.42 -8.39
C ALA A 34 -13.94 -3.76 -7.11
N TYR A 35 -13.98 -4.53 -6.03
CA TYR A 35 -14.15 -3.99 -4.68
C TYR A 35 -12.81 -4.02 -3.97
N ALA A 36 -12.55 -2.99 -3.17
CA ALA A 36 -11.31 -2.90 -2.42
C ALA A 36 -11.50 -2.30 -1.03
N ARG A 37 -10.63 -2.69 -0.10
CA ARG A 37 -10.47 -2.00 1.18
C ARG A 37 -9.09 -1.36 1.27
N LEU A 38 -9.04 -0.14 1.80
CA LEU A 38 -7.75 0.49 2.15
C LEU A 38 -7.21 -0.24 3.39
N VAL A 39 -6.14 -1.01 3.26
CA VAL A 39 -5.53 -1.78 4.35
C VAL A 39 -4.18 -1.25 4.81
N GLY A 40 -3.57 -0.35 4.03
CA GLY A 40 -2.29 0.28 4.36
C GLY A 40 -2.25 1.76 4.02
N TYR A 41 -1.68 2.58 4.90
CA TYR A 41 -1.38 3.99 4.64
C TYR A 41 -0.04 4.38 5.26
N PHE A 42 0.97 4.67 4.45
CA PHE A 42 2.34 4.90 4.93
C PHE A 42 2.92 6.17 4.32
N GLU A 43 3.14 7.18 5.15
CA GLU A 43 3.91 8.37 4.78
C GLU A 43 5.39 8.05 4.82
N LEU A 44 6.10 8.25 3.72
CA LEU A 44 7.46 7.75 3.51
C LEU A 44 8.53 8.83 3.69
N GLY A 45 8.15 10.05 4.05
CA GLY A 45 9.08 11.19 4.10
C GLY A 45 9.46 11.70 2.71
N LYS A 46 10.59 12.42 2.63
CA LYS A 46 11.08 13.06 1.40
C LYS A 46 11.98 12.14 0.59
N HIS A 47 11.63 11.95 -0.67
CA HIS A 47 12.41 11.19 -1.65
C HIS A 47 12.73 12.05 -2.85
N GLU A 48 13.88 11.80 -3.48
CA GLU A 48 14.24 12.42 -4.75
C GLU A 48 13.41 11.80 -5.89
N GLU A 49 12.87 12.65 -6.76
CA GLU A 49 12.29 12.24 -8.03
C GLU A 49 12.63 13.22 -9.15
N GLU A 50 12.66 12.74 -10.38
CA GLU A 50 12.80 13.58 -11.55
C GLU A 50 11.46 14.26 -11.88
N ASN A 51 11.46 15.58 -12.04
CA ASN A 51 10.29 16.33 -12.49
C ASN A 51 10.17 16.37 -14.03
N MET A 52 9.12 17.02 -14.54
CA MET A 52 8.90 17.15 -16.00
C MET A 52 10.01 17.89 -16.76
N GLN A 53 10.85 18.66 -16.05
CA GLN A 53 12.01 19.37 -16.59
C GLN A 53 13.32 18.59 -16.40
N GLN A 54 13.24 17.29 -16.10
CA GLN A 54 14.37 16.40 -15.89
C GLN A 54 15.29 16.81 -14.73
N LYS A 55 14.75 17.56 -13.76
CA LYS A 55 15.48 17.96 -12.55
C LYS A 55 15.07 17.09 -11.38
N MET A 56 16.06 16.63 -10.62
CA MET A 56 15.81 15.98 -9.34
C MET A 56 15.23 16.99 -8.36
N VAL A 57 14.10 16.62 -7.75
CA VAL A 57 13.40 17.40 -6.73
C VAL A 57 13.02 16.52 -5.56
N LEU A 58 13.03 17.09 -4.35
CA LEU A 58 12.57 16.40 -3.15
C LEU A 58 11.04 16.49 -3.03
N ARG A 59 10.40 15.35 -2.75
CA ARG A 59 8.95 15.24 -2.61
C ARG A 59 8.59 14.35 -1.45
N ASP A 60 7.61 14.77 -0.65
CA ASP A 60 6.98 13.90 0.33
C ASP A 60 6.23 12.78 -0.42
N LYS A 61 6.45 11.53 -0.01
CA LYS A 61 5.87 10.34 -0.66
C LYS A 61 4.92 9.62 0.27
N VAL A 62 3.96 8.93 -0.33
CA VAL A 62 2.98 8.12 0.39
C VAL A 62 2.63 6.86 -0.39
N ASP A 63 2.51 5.76 0.34
CA ASP A 63 2.03 4.49 -0.16
C ASP A 63 0.67 4.16 0.46
N LEU A 64 -0.28 3.77 -0.40
CA LEU A 64 -1.59 3.25 -0.02
C LEU A 64 -1.69 1.81 -0.49
N ILE A 65 -2.11 0.89 0.38
CA ILE A 65 -2.30 -0.51 0.01
C ILE A 65 -3.80 -0.80 0.01
N PHE A 66 -4.28 -1.25 -1.15
CA PHE A 66 -5.64 -1.70 -1.34
C PHE A 66 -5.68 -3.21 -1.43
N GLU A 67 -6.49 -3.84 -0.59
CA GLU A 67 -6.83 -5.26 -0.71
C GLU A 67 -8.06 -5.39 -1.60
N LEU A 68 -7.94 -6.15 -2.69
CA LEU A 68 -9.03 -6.42 -3.61
C LEU A 68 -9.88 -7.59 -3.12
N SER A 69 -11.16 -7.56 -3.48
CA SER A 69 -12.17 -8.55 -3.12
C SER A 69 -13.23 -8.65 -4.21
N GLY A 70 -14.05 -9.69 -4.13
CA GLY A 70 -15.11 -9.99 -5.09
C GLY A 70 -14.77 -11.14 -6.04
N PRO A 71 -15.71 -11.52 -6.93
CA PRO A 71 -15.64 -12.77 -7.69
C PRO A 71 -14.38 -12.92 -8.55
N ASN A 72 -13.87 -11.82 -9.11
CA ASN A 72 -12.69 -11.80 -9.98
C ASN A 72 -11.37 -11.60 -9.22
N HIS A 73 -11.43 -11.45 -7.89
CA HIS A 73 -10.29 -11.12 -7.03
C HIS A 73 -10.28 -11.95 -5.75
N GLN A 74 -10.75 -13.20 -5.83
CA GLN A 74 -10.73 -14.13 -4.71
C GLN A 74 -9.30 -14.37 -4.20
N PRO A 75 -9.08 -14.48 -2.88
CA PRO A 75 -7.78 -14.82 -2.32
C PRO A 75 -7.25 -16.15 -2.86
N ARG A 76 -5.94 -16.23 -3.10
CA ARG A 76 -5.28 -17.48 -3.46
C ARG A 76 -5.17 -18.36 -2.22
N LYS A 77 -5.59 -19.61 -2.33
CA LYS A 77 -5.41 -20.61 -1.28
C LYS A 77 -4.06 -21.32 -1.47
N MET A 78 -3.21 -21.28 -0.46
CA MET A 78 -1.96 -22.02 -0.39
C MET A 78 -2.20 -23.47 0.02
N ASP A 79 -1.19 -24.33 -0.15
CA ASP A 79 -1.26 -25.76 0.19
C ASP A 79 -1.57 -26.00 1.68
N ASP A 80 -1.08 -25.11 2.55
CA ASP A 80 -1.34 -25.12 4.00
C ASP A 80 -2.75 -24.60 4.37
N GLY A 81 -3.58 -24.26 3.37
CA GLY A 81 -4.91 -23.72 3.54
C GLY A 81 -4.97 -22.21 3.75
N THR A 82 -3.83 -21.53 3.85
CA THR A 82 -3.82 -20.08 4.10
C THR A 82 -4.26 -19.30 2.87
N LEU A 83 -5.05 -18.26 3.10
CA LEU A 83 -5.53 -17.35 2.06
C LEU A 83 -4.60 -16.15 1.90
N ILE A 84 -4.15 -15.90 0.67
CA ILE A 84 -3.39 -14.71 0.28
C ILE A 84 -4.26 -13.81 -0.59
N PRO A 85 -4.66 -12.63 -0.10
CA PRO A 85 -5.49 -11.73 -0.88
C PRO A 85 -4.68 -11.03 -1.99
N HIS A 86 -5.38 -10.59 -3.02
CA HIS A 86 -4.81 -9.70 -4.02
C HIS A 86 -4.63 -8.30 -3.44
N ARG A 87 -3.42 -7.75 -3.51
CA ARG A 87 -3.12 -6.39 -3.05
C ARG A 87 -2.54 -5.54 -4.17
N VAL A 88 -2.94 -4.28 -4.20
CA VAL A 88 -2.42 -3.25 -5.11
C VAL A 88 -1.87 -2.11 -4.28
N THR A 89 -0.59 -1.78 -4.50
CA THR A 89 0.03 -0.61 -3.89
C THR A 89 -0.11 0.59 -4.82
N VAL A 90 -0.70 1.66 -4.33
CA VAL A 90 -0.77 2.96 -4.96
C VAL A 90 0.31 3.84 -4.35
N GLN A 91 1.24 4.30 -5.17
CA GLN A 91 2.35 5.16 -4.77
C GLN A 91 2.13 6.56 -5.34
N GLU A 92 2.12 7.58 -4.49
CA GLU A 92 1.87 8.96 -4.91
C GLU A 92 2.80 9.95 -4.18
N THR A 93 2.89 11.17 -4.73
CA THR A 93 3.43 12.31 -4.01
C THR A 93 2.39 12.81 -3.01
N LEU A 94 2.75 12.88 -1.73
CA LEU A 94 1.92 13.41 -0.66
C LEU A 94 1.81 14.93 -0.82
N SER A 95 0.72 15.37 -1.43
CA SER A 95 0.46 16.78 -1.70
C SER A 95 -1.03 17.07 -1.60
N PHE A 96 -1.35 18.17 -0.90
CA PHE A 96 -2.72 18.65 -0.70
C PHE A 96 -3.16 19.69 -1.73
N SER A 97 -2.36 19.91 -2.78
CA SER A 97 -2.82 20.72 -3.92
C SER A 97 -3.94 19.96 -4.65
N ASP A 98 -4.99 20.69 -5.03
CA ASP A 98 -6.12 20.24 -5.84
C ASP A 98 -5.73 19.49 -7.13
N ARG A 99 -4.57 19.80 -7.71
CA ARG A 99 -4.03 19.14 -8.92
C ARG A 99 -3.39 17.79 -8.62
N ALA A 100 -2.91 17.56 -7.40
CA ALA A 100 -2.20 16.35 -7.02
C ALA A 100 -3.11 15.12 -7.02
N ASN A 101 -2.59 13.98 -7.48
CA ASN A 101 -3.42 12.76 -7.53
C ASN A 101 -3.76 12.24 -6.13
N PHE A 102 -2.86 12.42 -5.15
CA PHE A 102 -3.15 12.10 -3.76
C PHE A 102 -4.38 12.85 -3.25
N PHE A 103 -4.43 14.16 -3.44
CA PHE A 103 -5.58 14.98 -3.03
C PHE A 103 -6.87 14.57 -3.75
N LYS A 104 -6.80 14.32 -5.07
CA LYS A 104 -7.96 13.83 -5.85
C LYS A 104 -8.45 12.47 -5.35
N LEU A 105 -7.54 11.54 -5.10
CA LEU A 105 -7.84 10.21 -4.56
C LEU A 105 -8.49 10.32 -3.18
N PHE A 106 -7.90 11.12 -2.27
CA PHE A 106 -8.48 11.40 -0.96
C PHE A 106 -9.88 11.98 -1.07
N THR A 107 -10.08 12.96 -1.96
CA THR A 107 -11.38 13.59 -2.17
C THR A 107 -12.42 12.56 -2.62
N MET A 108 -12.12 11.74 -3.62
CA MET A 108 -13.05 10.69 -4.10
C MET A 108 -13.38 9.67 -3.00
N MET A 109 -12.37 9.20 -2.26
CA MET A 109 -12.57 8.24 -1.18
C MET A 109 -13.36 8.84 -0.01
N ASN A 110 -13.09 10.10 0.33
CA ASN A 110 -13.82 10.81 1.37
C ASN A 110 -15.29 10.99 0.97
N GLN A 111 -15.55 11.45 -0.26
CA GLN A 111 -16.92 11.60 -0.79
C GLN A 111 -17.68 10.26 -0.85
N ALA A 112 -17.00 9.16 -1.19
CA ALA A 112 -17.58 7.82 -1.17
C ALA A 112 -18.11 7.39 0.21
N HIS A 113 -17.68 8.06 1.29
CA HIS A 113 -18.10 7.82 2.66
C HIS A 113 -18.71 9.05 3.35
N GLY A 114 -19.19 10.05 2.60
CA GLY A 114 -19.95 11.18 3.12
C GLY A 114 -19.18 12.50 3.31
N GLY A 115 -17.88 12.54 2.99
CA GLY A 115 -17.11 13.78 2.94
C GLY A 115 -16.58 14.31 4.29
N GLN A 116 -16.78 13.60 5.39
CA GLN A 116 -16.43 14.07 6.75
C GLN A 116 -14.98 13.81 7.19
N PHE A 117 -14.18 13.07 6.41
CA PHE A 117 -12.81 12.74 6.80
C PHE A 117 -11.86 13.88 6.48
N THR A 118 -10.88 14.10 7.36
CA THR A 118 -9.85 15.14 7.22
C THR A 118 -8.47 14.56 6.96
N HIS A 119 -8.31 13.24 7.09
CA HIS A 119 -7.05 12.55 6.88
C HIS A 119 -7.26 11.17 6.23
N MET A 120 -6.38 10.79 5.31
CA MET A 120 -6.48 9.54 4.55
C MET A 120 -6.49 8.30 5.45
N ALA A 121 -5.67 8.28 6.51
CA ALA A 121 -5.66 7.19 7.47
C ALA A 121 -7.06 6.88 8.05
N GLN A 122 -7.94 7.89 8.17
CA GLN A 122 -9.31 7.70 8.67
C GLN A 122 -10.18 6.78 7.80
N LEU A 123 -9.74 6.55 6.56
CA LEU A 123 -10.40 5.70 5.59
C LEU A 123 -9.90 4.24 5.64
N LEU A 124 -8.95 3.90 6.52
CA LEU A 124 -8.48 2.52 6.70
C LEU A 124 -9.63 1.58 7.07
N GLY A 125 -9.59 0.39 6.48
CA GLY A 125 -10.61 -0.65 6.57
C GLY A 125 -11.88 -0.36 5.80
N LYS A 126 -12.11 0.84 5.26
CA LYS A 126 -13.34 1.16 4.52
C LYS A 126 -13.35 0.52 3.14
N ALA A 127 -14.55 0.20 2.68
CA ALA A 127 -14.79 -0.43 1.39
C ALA A 127 -15.03 0.61 0.29
N PHE A 128 -14.55 0.30 -0.92
CA PHE A 128 -14.65 1.15 -2.10
C PHE A 128 -14.93 0.31 -3.34
N ARG A 129 -15.68 0.86 -4.29
CA ARG A 129 -15.64 0.40 -5.69
C ARG A 129 -14.44 1.06 -6.36
N VAL A 130 -13.63 0.26 -7.04
CA VAL A 130 -12.42 0.72 -7.74
C VAL A 130 -12.36 0.09 -9.15
N GLU A 131 -11.43 0.56 -9.97
CA GLU A 131 -11.12 -0.06 -11.25
C GLU A 131 -9.64 -0.45 -11.30
N VAL A 132 -9.38 -1.70 -11.67
CA VAL A 132 -8.05 -2.25 -11.82
C VAL A 132 -7.61 -2.08 -13.27
N PHE A 133 -6.41 -1.53 -13.45
CA PHE A 133 -5.74 -1.36 -14.73
C PHE A 133 -4.45 -2.15 -14.77
N HIS A 134 -4.02 -2.54 -15.97
CA HIS A 134 -2.72 -3.16 -16.19
C HIS A 134 -1.73 -2.15 -16.75
N ARG A 135 -0.52 -2.13 -16.18
CA ARG A 135 0.61 -1.36 -16.67
C ARG A 135 1.78 -2.30 -16.96
N LYS A 136 2.38 -2.18 -18.13
CA LYS A 136 3.61 -2.90 -18.45
C LYS A 136 4.82 -2.25 -17.78
N SER A 137 5.80 -3.04 -17.38
CA SER A 137 7.13 -2.58 -17.01
C SER A 137 7.78 -1.80 -18.16
N ALA A 138 8.82 -1.02 -17.85
CA ALA A 138 9.56 -0.26 -18.86
C ALA A 138 10.13 -1.15 -19.98
N ASP A 139 10.54 -2.38 -19.66
CA ASP A 139 11.02 -3.38 -20.62
C ASP A 139 9.90 -4.20 -21.30
N GLY A 140 8.63 -3.95 -20.96
CA GLY A 140 7.46 -4.63 -21.51
C GLY A 140 7.25 -6.07 -21.05
N LYS A 141 8.15 -6.65 -20.24
CA LYS A 141 8.15 -8.08 -19.88
C LYS A 141 7.21 -8.43 -18.75
N LYS A 142 6.91 -7.49 -17.86
CA LYS A 142 6.07 -7.69 -16.68
C LYS A 142 4.82 -6.83 -16.77
N VAL A 143 3.69 -7.39 -16.36
CA VAL A 143 2.42 -6.66 -16.24
C VAL A 143 2.11 -6.50 -14.77
N TYR A 144 1.85 -5.28 -14.32
CA TYR A 144 1.47 -4.95 -12.94
C TYR A 144 0.03 -4.44 -12.90
N ALA A 145 -0.67 -4.73 -11.80
CA ALA A 145 -1.96 -4.12 -11.54
C ALA A 145 -1.78 -2.76 -10.85
N ASN A 146 -2.62 -1.81 -11.19
CA ASN A 146 -2.67 -0.48 -10.61
C ASN A 146 -4.13 0.00 -10.55
N LEU A 147 -4.44 0.98 -9.71
CA LEU A 147 -5.77 1.60 -9.64
C LEU A 147 -5.88 2.93 -10.38
N LYS A 148 -4.75 3.47 -10.85
CA LYS A 148 -4.72 4.70 -11.66
C LYS A 148 -4.76 4.35 -13.13
N GLY A 149 -5.87 4.69 -13.77
CA GLY A 149 -6.07 4.56 -15.21
C GLY A 149 -5.60 5.80 -15.99
N PRO A 150 -5.83 5.81 -17.31
CA PRO A 150 -5.47 6.93 -18.19
C PRO A 150 -6.08 8.27 -17.75
N ASN A 151 -7.29 8.23 -17.17
CA ASN A 151 -8.04 9.40 -16.72
C ASN A 151 -7.88 9.69 -15.21
N GLY A 152 -6.90 9.05 -14.55
CA GLY A 152 -6.74 9.11 -13.10
C GLY A 152 -7.41 7.94 -12.39
N TYR A 153 -7.77 8.14 -11.12
CA TYR A 153 -8.43 7.10 -10.33
C TYR A 153 -9.93 7.08 -10.58
N SER A 154 -10.51 5.87 -10.57
CA SER A 154 -11.95 5.63 -10.52
C SER A 154 -12.26 5.01 -9.16
N VAL A 155 -12.75 5.83 -8.22
CA VAL A 155 -13.08 5.38 -6.86
C VAL A 155 -14.46 5.89 -6.48
N GLY A 156 -15.31 4.99 -5.99
CA GLY A 156 -16.66 5.31 -5.55
C GLY A 156 -17.08 4.51 -4.32
N SER A 157 -18.31 4.78 -3.87
CA SER A 157 -18.92 4.00 -2.79
C SER A 157 -19.12 2.56 -3.23
N ALA A 158 -18.88 1.60 -2.33
CA ALA A 158 -19.26 0.20 -2.53
C ALA A 158 -20.80 0.01 -2.51
N GLY A 159 -21.58 1.05 -2.20
CA GLY A 159 -23.04 1.00 -2.19
C GLY A 159 -23.57 -0.04 -1.20
N ARG A 160 -24.54 -0.84 -1.64
CA ARG A 160 -25.14 -1.94 -0.85
C ARG A 160 -24.38 -3.26 -0.99
N HIS A 161 -23.28 -3.28 -1.75
CA HIS A 161 -22.52 -4.52 -1.95
C HIS A 161 -21.79 -4.90 -0.66
N ASN A 162 -21.94 -6.16 -0.26
CA ASN A 162 -21.18 -6.71 0.84
C ASN A 162 -19.75 -6.95 0.36
N VAL A 163 -18.83 -6.09 0.80
CA VAL A 163 -17.40 -6.22 0.51
C VAL A 163 -16.78 -7.02 1.65
N ASP A 164 -16.07 -8.10 1.30
CA ASP A 164 -15.46 -9.00 2.29
C ASP A 164 -14.60 -8.22 3.30
N PRO A 165 -14.61 -8.59 4.59
CA PRO A 165 -13.65 -8.06 5.56
C PRO A 165 -12.21 -8.29 5.08
N PRO A 166 -11.28 -7.38 5.40
CA PRO A 166 -9.91 -7.52 4.94
C PRO A 166 -9.24 -8.72 5.65
N ILE A 167 -8.52 -9.53 4.88
CA ILE A 167 -7.64 -10.59 5.40
C ILE A 167 -6.33 -9.96 5.89
N THR A 168 -5.84 -8.94 5.19
CA THR A 168 -4.65 -8.19 5.59
C THR A 168 -4.96 -7.31 6.80
N ALA A 169 -4.13 -7.41 7.84
CA ALA A 169 -4.18 -6.51 8.99
C ALA A 169 -4.04 -5.04 8.56
N LEU A 170 -4.85 -4.16 9.16
CA LEU A 170 -4.82 -2.73 8.84
C LEU A 170 -3.54 -2.10 9.39
N ARG A 171 -2.73 -1.46 8.57
CA ARG A 171 -1.46 -0.87 9.01
C ARG A 171 -1.33 0.57 8.57
N TYR A 172 -0.60 1.34 9.35
CA TYR A 172 -0.33 2.72 9.02
C TYR A 172 0.96 3.23 9.63
N PHE A 173 1.54 4.22 8.96
CA PHE A 173 2.64 5.02 9.47
C PHE A 173 2.37 6.47 9.07
N ILE A 174 2.20 7.36 10.06
CA ILE A 174 1.98 8.78 9.86
C ILE A 174 3.25 9.49 10.31
N TRP A 175 3.95 10.13 9.38
CA TRP A 175 5.31 10.63 9.60
C TRP A 175 5.37 11.55 10.83
N ALA A 176 4.48 12.54 10.89
CA ALA A 176 4.48 13.53 11.96
C ALA A 176 4.12 12.97 13.35
N TRP A 177 3.42 11.83 13.43
CA TRP A 177 2.84 11.30 14.68
C TRP A 177 3.33 9.89 15.01
N SER A 178 4.37 9.42 14.35
CA SER A 178 4.84 8.04 14.51
C SER A 178 5.58 7.81 15.83
N TYR A 179 5.46 6.60 16.35
CA TYR A 179 6.15 6.09 17.55
C TYR A 179 6.54 4.62 17.34
N SER A 180 7.28 4.04 18.30
CA SER A 180 7.89 2.69 18.20
C SER A 180 6.88 1.63 17.77
N ASP A 181 5.71 1.59 18.39
CA ASP A 181 4.74 0.52 18.12
C ASP A 181 4.18 0.62 16.69
N MET A 182 4.01 1.83 16.14
CA MET A 182 3.66 1.98 14.72
C MET A 182 4.76 1.42 13.83
N TRP A 183 6.03 1.70 14.16
CA TRP A 183 7.18 1.19 13.43
C TRP A 183 7.29 -0.33 13.48
N GLU A 184 7.13 -0.92 14.65
CA GLU A 184 7.17 -2.37 14.86
C GLU A 184 5.99 -3.05 14.16
N SER A 185 4.81 -2.43 14.13
CA SER A 185 3.62 -2.99 13.45
C SER A 185 3.81 -3.16 11.95
N ILE A 186 4.73 -2.42 11.33
CA ILE A 186 5.04 -2.55 9.89
C ILE A 186 6.23 -3.46 9.59
N TYR A 187 6.89 -3.98 10.63
CA TYR A 187 7.92 -5.00 10.50
C TYR A 187 7.32 -6.33 9.99
N ILE A 188 8.05 -7.00 9.12
CA ILE A 188 7.76 -8.33 8.60
C ILE A 188 9.07 -9.13 8.67
N PRO A 189 9.19 -10.11 9.59
CA PRO A 189 10.42 -10.85 9.77
C PRO A 189 10.78 -11.69 8.53
N GLY A 190 12.08 -11.82 8.27
CA GLY A 190 12.66 -12.72 7.28
C GLY A 190 12.93 -12.08 5.90
N GLU A 191 13.31 -12.93 4.96
CA GLU A 191 13.72 -12.55 3.61
C GLU A 191 12.89 -13.30 2.55
N TYR A 192 12.75 -12.71 1.38
CA TYR A 192 12.43 -13.43 0.16
C TYR A 192 13.73 -14.08 -0.34
N PRO A 193 13.71 -15.38 -0.67
CA PRO A 193 14.90 -16.06 -1.14
C PRO A 193 15.37 -15.50 -2.48
N ALA A 194 16.66 -15.66 -2.77
CA ALA A 194 17.22 -15.34 -4.08
C ALA A 194 16.49 -16.13 -5.18
N THR A 195 16.23 -15.49 -6.31
CA THR A 195 15.77 -16.20 -7.52
C THR A 195 17.01 -16.58 -8.33
N LEU A 196 17.13 -17.87 -8.62
CA LEU A 196 18.22 -18.42 -9.43
C LEU A 196 17.71 -18.76 -10.83
N ASP A 197 18.59 -18.69 -11.82
CA ASP A 197 18.35 -19.28 -13.14
C ASP A 197 18.58 -20.80 -13.11
N ASP A 198 18.26 -21.47 -14.22
CA ASP A 198 18.39 -22.93 -14.36
C ASP A 198 19.84 -23.45 -14.20
N LYS A 199 20.83 -22.55 -14.20
CA LYS A 199 22.26 -22.83 -14.05
C LYS A 199 22.80 -22.44 -12.68
N GLY A 200 21.94 -22.01 -11.76
CA GLY A 200 22.31 -21.56 -10.41
C GLY A 200 22.86 -20.13 -10.35
N GLY A 201 22.80 -19.37 -11.44
CA GLY A 201 23.13 -17.94 -11.48
C GLY A 201 22.05 -17.10 -10.81
N VAL A 202 22.45 -16.08 -10.05
CA VAL A 202 21.50 -15.21 -9.31
C VAL A 202 20.80 -14.26 -10.28
N ILE A 203 19.50 -14.45 -10.51
CA ILE A 203 18.63 -13.50 -11.25
C ILE A 203 18.24 -12.33 -10.34
N SER A 204 17.93 -12.62 -9.08
CA SER A 204 17.68 -11.59 -8.07
C SER A 204 18.20 -12.06 -6.71
N PRO A 205 18.91 -11.19 -5.96
CA PRO A 205 19.42 -11.55 -4.65
C PRO A 205 18.28 -11.77 -3.65
N ALA A 206 18.59 -12.46 -2.55
CA ALA A 206 17.70 -12.48 -1.40
C ALA A 206 17.44 -11.04 -0.95
N ARG A 207 16.19 -10.76 -0.56
CA ARG A 207 15.75 -9.41 -0.21
C ARG A 207 14.90 -9.47 1.04
N SER A 208 15.15 -8.56 1.97
CA SER A 208 14.35 -8.42 3.18
C SER A 208 12.86 -8.23 2.87
N ARG A 209 12.02 -8.74 3.77
CA ARG A 209 10.57 -8.53 3.74
C ARG A 209 10.15 -7.17 4.30
N ASN A 210 11.06 -6.46 4.96
CA ASN A 210 10.85 -5.14 5.58
C ASN A 210 10.87 -3.97 4.58
N VAL A 211 10.31 -4.19 3.40
CA VAL A 211 10.34 -3.23 2.29
C VAL A 211 9.77 -1.86 2.66
N LEU A 212 8.74 -1.79 3.51
CA LEU A 212 8.16 -0.52 3.95
C LEU A 212 9.08 0.26 4.89
N GLN A 213 9.68 -0.42 5.88
CA GLN A 213 10.62 0.20 6.80
C GLN A 213 11.86 0.69 6.05
N GLU A 214 12.43 -0.12 5.16
CA GLU A 214 13.55 0.27 4.32
C GLU A 214 13.24 1.49 3.46
N ARG A 215 12.03 1.56 2.90
CA ARG A 215 11.60 2.73 2.12
C ARG A 215 11.39 3.98 2.97
N ILE A 216 10.95 3.86 4.21
CA ILE A 216 10.84 5.00 5.14
C ILE A 216 12.25 5.47 5.56
N GLN A 217 13.15 4.53 5.87
CA GLN A 217 14.55 4.80 6.23
C GLN A 217 15.34 5.42 5.08
N ALA A 218 14.99 5.12 3.83
CA ALA A 218 15.62 5.70 2.64
C ALA A 218 15.22 7.16 2.39
N ALA A 219 14.30 7.74 3.16
CA ALA A 219 13.95 9.14 3.03
C ALA A 219 15.16 10.03 3.37
N VAL A 220 15.38 11.08 2.58
CA VAL A 220 16.48 12.02 2.78
C VAL A 220 16.43 12.69 4.15
N ASN A 221 15.22 12.90 4.68
CA ASN A 221 14.97 13.48 6.00
C ASN A 221 14.77 12.44 7.12
N TRP A 222 15.11 11.16 6.90
CA TRP A 222 14.97 10.14 7.95
C TRP A 222 15.85 10.42 9.16
N SER A 223 17.09 10.86 8.98
CA SER A 223 18.03 11.16 10.07
C SER A 223 17.55 12.26 11.03
N GLU A 224 16.64 13.12 10.56
CA GLU A 224 16.00 14.17 11.35
C GLU A 224 14.76 13.66 12.11
N HIS A 225 14.19 12.55 11.66
CA HIS A 225 12.97 11.98 12.22
C HIS A 225 13.25 11.38 13.61
N PRO A 226 12.40 11.60 14.64
CA PRO A 226 12.66 11.12 16.01
C PRO A 226 12.93 9.62 16.13
N LEU A 227 12.23 8.79 15.35
CA LEU A 227 12.42 7.34 15.36
C LEU A 227 13.79 6.88 14.87
N SER A 228 14.49 7.66 14.03
CA SER A 228 15.82 7.27 13.52
C SER A 228 16.86 7.04 14.62
N LYS A 229 16.64 7.62 15.80
CA LYS A 229 17.50 7.48 16.98
C LYS A 229 17.13 6.26 17.84
N LEU A 230 15.92 5.74 17.65
CA LEU A 230 15.32 4.68 18.46
C LEU A 230 15.36 3.32 17.75
N VAL A 231 15.24 3.33 16.43
CA VAL A 231 15.15 2.13 15.59
C VAL A 231 16.39 2.05 14.71
N ARG A 232 17.05 0.89 14.70
CA ARG A 232 18.24 0.62 13.88
C ARG A 232 17.84 -0.24 12.70
#